data_AF-A0A0S8ANR7-F1
#
_entry.id   AF-A0A0S8ANR7-F1
#
_cell.length_a   1.000
_cell.length_b   1.000
_cell.length_c   1.000
_cell.angle_alpha   90.00
_cell.angle_beta   90.00
_cell.angle_gamma   90.00
#
_symmetry.space_group_name_H-M   'P 1'
#
loop_
_entity.id
_entity.type
_entity.pdbx_description
1 polymer ?
#
loop_
_entity_poly.entity_id
_entity_poly.type
_entity_poly.pdbx_seq_one_letter_code
_entity_poly.pdbx_strand_id
1 'polypeptide(L)'
;MPTDERPLDRILRDLQERAKELNCLYRVDEILSHPDVNFGSALEELIRAIPPGWQYPEIAQARVLLDDRVYQPDDFVETPWALSAPIVSEGETIGRVSVSYTDQRPEVDEGPFLQEERRLINAIAERIGYRVLQRRLKAAIAGARQPGDGSEGEWGVILNFLRGTDRSLLRRITRRMINYLVWSGVQHAEDLLVQSMSSGERTETDREQENRPVRRAEMKDLDELAERTFELAAEHLLEDELVHSIQSWINEDKASFLYSAAEHLDAPLVELASAIDRFQSLNIDEDDLPEAVRRGLRVNLIRRFFSDQLDFINSAKNVTRVSDFYDLVHHMVFTPDSRGKLGGKSAGLFLASRIVRDAKEHRAVLTGLRVPKTWYVPSDALLEFLRHNNMQDVYDRKYREIDLIRQDYSYLVQAFKAAHFPPEMSKGLAAALDDFENCPIIVRSSSLLEDRVGSAFSGKYKSLFLGNQGSKRERLAALQDAIAEVYASVFGPDPIEYRAERGLLDVHEEMGIMIQEVVGRRVGKYFLPAFAGVAYSNNEFRWSARIRREDGLARIVPGLGTRAVDRLSDDYPVLVAPGQPGLRVNQTSDEIVRYSPSKIDVIN
;
A
#
# COMPACT_ATOMS: atom_id res chain seq x y z
N MET A 1 -13.59 -18.08 -35.98
CA MET A 1 -14.17 -16.72 -35.88
C MET A 1 -14.31 -16.43 -34.40
N PRO A 2 -13.43 -15.62 -33.77
CA PRO A 2 -13.62 -15.27 -32.38
C PRO A 2 -14.83 -14.35 -32.28
N THR A 3 -15.76 -14.71 -31.41
CA THR A 3 -16.90 -13.88 -31.02
C THR A 3 -16.40 -12.57 -30.45
N ASP A 4 -16.86 -11.47 -31.03
CA ASP A 4 -16.59 -10.10 -30.60
C ASP A 4 -17.30 -9.85 -29.25
N GLU A 5 -16.68 -10.32 -28.15
CA GLU A 5 -17.15 -10.04 -26.79
C GLU A 5 -17.09 -8.53 -26.54
N ARG A 6 -18.23 -7.94 -26.17
CA ARG A 6 -18.31 -6.49 -25.96
C ARG A 6 -17.37 -6.10 -24.80
N PRO A 7 -16.60 -5.01 -24.90
CA PRO A 7 -15.63 -4.61 -23.87
C PRO A 7 -16.21 -4.53 -22.45
N LEU A 8 -17.47 -4.12 -22.31
CA LEU A 8 -18.19 -4.05 -21.02
C LEU A 8 -18.42 -5.43 -20.38
N ASP A 9 -18.72 -6.44 -21.20
CA ASP A 9 -18.96 -7.80 -20.71
C ASP A 9 -17.65 -8.41 -20.19
N ARG A 10 -16.52 -8.10 -20.84
CA ARG A 10 -15.17 -8.49 -20.38
C ARG A 10 -14.80 -7.86 -19.03
N ILE A 11 -15.12 -6.58 -18.84
CA ILE A 11 -14.83 -5.86 -17.59
C ILE A 11 -15.69 -6.35 -16.43
N LEU A 12 -17.00 -6.52 -16.65
CA LEU A 12 -17.90 -7.03 -15.64
C LEU A 12 -17.49 -8.43 -15.22
N ARG A 13 -17.02 -9.24 -16.18
CA ARG A 13 -16.40 -10.53 -15.92
C ARG A 13 -15.13 -10.37 -15.08
N ASP A 14 -14.17 -9.52 -15.46
CA ASP A 14 -12.92 -9.30 -14.71
C ASP A 14 -13.18 -8.86 -13.25
N LEU A 15 -14.16 -7.97 -13.02
CA LEU A 15 -14.56 -7.55 -11.66
C LEU A 15 -15.24 -8.67 -10.87
N GLN A 16 -16.10 -9.46 -11.52
CA GLN A 16 -16.75 -10.61 -10.90
C GLN A 16 -15.72 -11.68 -10.53
N GLU A 17 -14.76 -11.97 -11.41
CA GLU A 17 -13.65 -12.87 -11.12
C GLU A 17 -12.82 -12.35 -9.93
N ARG A 18 -12.50 -11.04 -9.90
CA ARG A 18 -11.78 -10.44 -8.77
C ARG A 18 -12.54 -10.53 -7.45
N ALA A 19 -13.86 -10.32 -7.47
CA ALA A 19 -14.71 -10.47 -6.29
C ALA A 19 -14.76 -11.93 -5.81
N LYS A 20 -14.79 -12.90 -6.73
CA LYS A 20 -14.72 -14.33 -6.40
C LYS A 20 -13.38 -14.69 -5.75
N GLU A 21 -12.27 -14.21 -6.30
CA GLU A 21 -10.92 -14.43 -5.74
C GLU A 21 -10.81 -13.92 -4.30
N LEU A 22 -11.23 -12.67 -4.06
CA LEU A 22 -11.17 -12.06 -2.73
C LEU A 22 -12.06 -12.78 -1.72
N ASN A 23 -13.29 -13.14 -2.12
CA ASN A 23 -14.19 -13.91 -1.25
C ASN A 23 -13.64 -15.31 -0.96
N CYS A 24 -13.01 -15.96 -1.95
CA CYS A 24 -12.35 -17.25 -1.77
C CYS A 24 -11.21 -17.12 -0.75
N LEU A 25 -10.33 -16.14 -0.90
CA LEU A 25 -9.22 -15.91 0.03
C LEU A 25 -9.72 -15.61 1.44
N TYR A 26 -10.75 -14.76 1.59
CA TYR A 26 -11.34 -14.46 2.90
C TYR A 26 -11.90 -15.72 3.57
N ARG A 27 -12.62 -16.55 2.81
CA ARG A 27 -13.22 -17.79 3.35
C ARG A 27 -12.15 -18.84 3.69
N VAL A 28 -11.10 -18.94 2.88
CA VAL A 28 -9.93 -19.77 3.19
C VAL A 28 -9.26 -19.30 4.48
N ASP A 29 -9.11 -17.98 4.69
CA ASP A 29 -8.54 -17.45 5.92
C ASP A 29 -9.43 -17.69 7.13
N GLU A 30 -10.75 -17.53 6.97
CA GLU A 30 -11.72 -17.87 8.00
C GLU A 30 -11.57 -19.34 8.41
N ILE A 31 -11.61 -20.27 7.46
CA ILE A 31 -11.45 -21.71 7.73
C ILE A 31 -10.10 -22.02 8.39
N LEU A 32 -9.00 -21.44 7.89
CA LEU A 32 -7.66 -21.72 8.39
C LEU A 32 -7.38 -21.04 9.73
N SER A 33 -8.04 -19.94 10.09
CA SER A 33 -7.77 -19.19 11.32
C SER A 33 -8.40 -19.82 12.57
N HIS A 34 -9.46 -20.63 12.44
CA HIS A 34 -10.15 -21.26 13.56
C HIS A 34 -9.22 -22.15 14.41
N PRO A 35 -9.03 -21.87 15.72
CA PRO A 35 -8.13 -22.62 16.60
C PRO A 35 -8.63 -24.03 16.97
N ASP A 36 -9.95 -24.22 17.04
CA ASP A 36 -10.58 -25.38 17.69
C ASP A 36 -11.07 -26.48 16.72
N VAL A 37 -10.87 -26.28 15.41
CA VAL A 37 -11.29 -27.26 14.39
C VAL A 37 -10.16 -28.26 14.11
N ASN A 38 -10.53 -29.54 14.03
CA ASN A 38 -9.63 -30.59 13.54
C ASN A 38 -9.12 -30.19 12.14
N PHE A 39 -7.79 -30.17 11.95
CA PHE A 39 -7.20 -29.72 10.68
C PHE A 39 -7.70 -30.51 9.47
N GLY A 40 -7.98 -31.81 9.64
CA GLY A 40 -8.58 -32.62 8.58
C GLY A 40 -9.95 -32.07 8.15
N SER A 41 -10.80 -31.72 9.12
CA SER A 41 -12.11 -31.11 8.85
C SER A 41 -11.99 -29.72 8.23
N ALA A 42 -10.98 -28.93 8.62
CA ALA A 42 -10.69 -27.65 7.97
C ALA A 42 -10.28 -27.85 6.50
N LEU A 43 -9.49 -28.88 6.17
CA LEU A 43 -9.15 -29.21 4.79
C LEU A 43 -10.36 -29.72 3.98
N GLU A 44 -11.27 -30.47 4.61
CA GLU A 44 -12.55 -30.88 4.01
C GLU A 44 -13.48 -29.69 3.72
N GLU A 45 -13.46 -28.66 4.57
CA GLU A 45 -14.19 -27.43 4.32
C GLU A 45 -13.51 -26.59 3.23
N LEU A 46 -12.18 -26.59 3.22
CA LEU A 46 -11.35 -25.86 2.27
C LEU A 46 -11.54 -26.36 0.84
N ILE A 47 -11.64 -27.67 0.60
CA ILE A 47 -11.96 -28.20 -0.74
C ILE A 47 -13.35 -27.77 -1.26
N ARG A 48 -14.27 -27.35 -0.37
CA ARG A 48 -15.58 -26.76 -0.75
C ARG A 48 -15.50 -25.25 -0.93
N ALA A 49 -14.50 -24.60 -0.34
CA ALA A 49 -14.28 -23.16 -0.39
C ALA A 49 -13.47 -22.68 -1.60
N ILE A 50 -12.61 -23.54 -2.15
CA ILE A 50 -11.79 -23.22 -3.33
C ILE A 50 -12.63 -23.05 -4.61
N PRO A 51 -13.53 -23.98 -5.01
CA PRO A 51 -14.20 -23.92 -6.31
C PRO A 51 -14.95 -22.61 -6.62
N PRO A 52 -15.66 -21.97 -5.67
CA PRO A 52 -16.30 -20.66 -5.88
C PRO A 52 -15.36 -19.53 -6.33
N GLY A 53 -14.05 -19.66 -6.09
CA GLY A 53 -13.04 -18.67 -6.48
C GLY A 53 -12.58 -18.76 -7.94
N TRP A 54 -13.01 -19.78 -8.69
CA TRP A 54 -12.59 -20.04 -10.06
C TRP A 54 -13.62 -19.52 -11.08
N GLN A 55 -13.20 -19.41 -12.33
CA GLN A 55 -13.98 -18.91 -13.45
C GLN A 55 -15.21 -19.77 -13.73
N TYR A 56 -15.10 -21.09 -13.56
CA TYR A 56 -16.21 -22.04 -13.72
C TYR A 56 -16.46 -22.84 -12.42
N PRO A 57 -17.05 -22.23 -11.38
CA PRO A 57 -17.25 -22.86 -10.08
C PRO A 57 -18.05 -24.17 -10.11
N GLU A 58 -19.02 -24.25 -11.02
CA GLU A 58 -19.97 -25.36 -11.12
C GLU A 58 -19.36 -26.68 -11.57
N ILE A 59 -18.19 -26.62 -12.24
CA ILE A 59 -17.44 -27.80 -12.69
C ILE A 59 -16.04 -27.88 -12.07
N ALA A 60 -15.71 -26.93 -11.18
CA ALA A 60 -14.44 -26.91 -10.47
C ALA A 60 -14.48 -27.87 -9.28
N GLN A 61 -13.49 -28.75 -9.21
CA GLN A 61 -13.27 -29.62 -8.06
C GLN A 61 -11.88 -29.38 -7.50
N ALA A 62 -11.77 -29.23 -6.18
CA ALA A 62 -10.50 -29.04 -5.50
C ALA A 62 -10.05 -30.32 -4.80
N ARG A 63 -8.75 -30.58 -4.83
CA ARG A 63 -8.09 -31.69 -4.14
C ARG A 63 -6.91 -31.14 -3.37
N VAL A 64 -6.79 -31.53 -2.10
CA VAL A 64 -5.60 -31.24 -1.29
C VAL A 64 -4.93 -32.56 -0.96
N LEU A 65 -3.70 -32.72 -1.41
CA LEU A 65 -2.78 -33.75 -0.96
C LEU A 65 -1.90 -33.15 0.11
N LEU A 66 -1.86 -33.72 1.31
CA LEU A 66 -0.99 -33.24 2.38
C LEU A 66 -0.44 -34.43 3.16
N ASP A 67 0.88 -34.49 3.27
CA ASP A 67 1.61 -35.68 3.72
C ASP A 67 1.09 -36.92 2.94
N ASP A 68 0.59 -37.95 3.63
CA ASP A 68 0.01 -39.16 3.01
C ASP A 68 -1.53 -39.14 2.91
N ARG A 69 -2.18 -37.99 3.16
CA ARG A 69 -3.65 -37.89 3.16
C ARG A 69 -4.17 -37.12 1.96
N VAL A 70 -5.29 -37.61 1.43
CA VAL A 70 -5.98 -37.01 0.29
C VAL A 70 -7.34 -36.49 0.74
N TYR A 71 -7.58 -35.21 0.52
CA TYR A 71 -8.86 -34.55 0.75
C TYR A 71 -9.45 -34.18 -0.61
N GLN A 72 -10.62 -34.74 -0.93
CA GLN A 72 -11.30 -34.54 -2.21
C GLN A 72 -12.81 -34.78 -2.05
N PRO A 73 -13.64 -34.24 -2.95
CA PRO A 73 -15.05 -34.65 -3.08
C PRO A 73 -15.20 -36.15 -3.37
N ASP A 74 -16.32 -36.75 -2.97
CA ASP A 74 -16.61 -38.17 -3.21
C ASP A 74 -16.71 -38.50 -4.71
N ASP A 75 -17.13 -37.52 -5.51
CA ASP A 75 -17.29 -37.58 -6.97
C ASP A 75 -16.11 -36.95 -7.73
N PHE A 76 -14.93 -36.88 -7.11
CA PHE A 76 -13.74 -36.27 -7.72
C PHE A 76 -13.30 -37.01 -8.99
N VAL A 77 -13.13 -36.26 -10.08
CA VAL A 77 -12.63 -36.78 -11.37
C VAL A 77 -11.28 -36.15 -11.68
N GLU A 78 -10.26 -37.00 -11.86
CA GLU A 78 -8.95 -36.56 -12.32
C GLU A 78 -8.98 -36.34 -13.83
N THR A 79 -8.86 -35.08 -14.25
CA THR A 79 -8.90 -34.65 -15.64
C THR A 79 -7.56 -34.02 -16.05
N PRO A 80 -7.25 -33.97 -17.36
CA PRO A 80 -6.07 -33.23 -17.84
C PRO A 80 -6.21 -31.71 -17.67
N TRP A 81 -7.41 -31.21 -17.38
CA TRP A 81 -7.70 -29.78 -17.16
C TRP A 81 -7.52 -29.41 -15.70
N ALA A 82 -6.30 -29.50 -15.20
CA ALA A 82 -5.97 -29.27 -13.80
C ALA A 82 -4.87 -28.23 -13.61
N LEU A 83 -5.07 -27.35 -12.62
CA LEU A 83 -4.08 -26.43 -12.11
C LEU A 83 -3.60 -26.94 -10.75
N SER A 84 -2.31 -26.89 -10.48
CA SER A 84 -1.78 -27.33 -9.19
C SER A 84 -0.64 -26.47 -8.68
N ALA A 85 -0.58 -26.29 -7.36
CA ALA A 85 0.48 -25.58 -6.67
C ALA A 85 1.04 -26.45 -5.53
N PRO A 86 2.38 -26.53 -5.39
CA PRO A 86 3.00 -27.27 -4.30
C PRO A 86 2.70 -26.57 -2.96
N ILE A 87 2.33 -27.36 -1.96
CA ILE A 87 2.26 -26.89 -0.58
C ILE A 87 3.66 -27.07 -0.02
N VAL A 88 4.32 -25.94 0.23
CA VAL A 88 5.69 -25.92 0.76
C VAL A 88 5.64 -25.50 2.22
N SER A 89 6.21 -26.32 3.09
CA SER A 89 6.54 -25.96 4.47
C SER A 89 8.03 -26.21 4.62
N GLU A 90 8.75 -25.24 5.20
CA GLU A 90 10.16 -25.43 5.56
C GLU A 90 11.08 -25.77 4.36
N GLY A 91 10.73 -25.27 3.17
CA GLY A 91 11.49 -25.52 1.93
C GLY A 91 11.24 -26.89 1.30
N GLU A 92 10.52 -27.79 1.97
CA GLU A 92 10.10 -29.09 1.45
C GLU A 92 8.66 -29.05 0.95
N THR A 93 8.41 -29.77 -0.15
CA THR A 93 7.04 -29.95 -0.65
C THR A 93 6.35 -31.02 0.17
N ILE A 94 5.49 -30.58 1.11
CA ILE A 94 4.72 -31.45 2.01
C ILE A 94 3.37 -31.85 1.42
N GLY A 95 3.02 -31.34 0.24
CA GLY A 95 1.73 -31.60 -0.37
C GLY A 95 1.51 -30.82 -1.64
N ARG A 96 0.28 -30.86 -2.14
CA ARG A 96 -0.15 -30.13 -3.34
C ARG A 96 -1.63 -29.78 -3.24
N VAL A 97 -1.98 -28.56 -3.59
CA VAL A 97 -3.35 -28.18 -3.90
C VAL A 97 -3.55 -28.30 -5.40
N SER A 98 -4.63 -28.93 -5.81
CA SER A 98 -5.03 -29.05 -7.20
C SER A 98 -6.48 -28.58 -7.38
N VAL A 99 -6.77 -27.91 -8.48
CA VAL A 99 -8.13 -27.60 -8.93
C VAL A 99 -8.27 -28.14 -10.35
N SER A 100 -9.29 -28.96 -10.59
CA SER A 100 -9.59 -29.54 -11.90
C SER A 100 -10.99 -29.16 -12.37
N TYR A 101 -11.16 -29.04 -13.68
CA TYR A 101 -12.48 -28.95 -14.30
C TYR A 101 -12.94 -30.33 -14.78
N THR A 102 -14.19 -30.70 -14.51
CA THR A 102 -14.77 -31.99 -14.95
C THR A 102 -14.99 -32.07 -16.46
N ASP A 103 -15.16 -30.91 -17.12
CA ASP A 103 -15.39 -30.80 -18.56
C ASP A 103 -14.33 -29.94 -19.25
N GLN A 104 -14.11 -30.18 -20.55
CA GLN A 104 -13.25 -29.34 -21.36
C GLN A 104 -13.80 -27.90 -21.44
N ARG A 105 -12.88 -26.93 -21.31
CA ARG A 105 -13.14 -25.50 -21.47
C ARG A 105 -12.12 -24.87 -22.43
N PRO A 106 -12.44 -23.71 -23.04
CA PRO A 106 -11.51 -23.02 -23.92
C PRO A 106 -10.19 -22.71 -23.21
N GLU A 107 -9.08 -22.83 -23.93
CA GLU A 107 -7.77 -22.42 -23.42
C GLU A 107 -7.70 -20.89 -23.31
N VAL A 108 -7.10 -20.42 -22.22
CA VAL A 108 -6.93 -18.99 -21.91
C VAL A 108 -5.46 -18.67 -21.66
N ASP A 109 -4.94 -18.81 -20.43
CA ASP A 109 -3.53 -18.53 -20.10
C ASP A 109 -2.76 -19.82 -19.77
N GLU A 110 -3.22 -20.59 -18.79
CA GLU A 110 -2.61 -21.86 -18.37
C GLU A 110 -3.60 -23.02 -18.57
N GLY A 111 -3.75 -23.48 -19.80
CA GLY A 111 -4.87 -24.35 -20.16
C GLY A 111 -6.19 -23.56 -20.02
N PRO A 112 -7.24 -24.08 -19.39
CA PRO A 112 -8.50 -23.36 -19.23
C PRO A 112 -8.52 -22.33 -18.08
N PHE A 113 -7.37 -22.09 -17.44
CA PHE A 113 -7.24 -21.23 -16.25
C PHE A 113 -6.65 -19.85 -16.58
N LEU A 114 -7.04 -18.84 -15.79
CA LEU A 114 -6.54 -17.46 -15.83
C LEU A 114 -5.22 -17.30 -15.07
N GLN A 115 -4.40 -16.30 -15.44
CA GLN A 115 -3.18 -15.97 -14.69
C GLN A 115 -3.48 -15.58 -13.23
N GLU A 116 -4.63 -14.96 -12.96
CA GLU A 116 -5.08 -14.62 -11.62
C GLU A 116 -5.43 -15.87 -10.79
N GLU A 117 -6.03 -16.90 -11.39
CA GLU A 117 -6.31 -18.19 -10.74
C GLU A 117 -5.02 -18.93 -10.36
N ARG A 118 -3.96 -18.80 -11.17
CA ARG A 118 -2.60 -19.26 -10.80
C ARG A 118 -2.09 -18.57 -9.54
N ARG A 119 -2.28 -17.25 -9.43
CA ARG A 119 -1.88 -16.51 -8.21
C ARG A 119 -2.73 -16.94 -7.02
N LEU A 120 -4.03 -17.17 -7.22
CA LEU A 120 -4.96 -17.63 -6.20
C LEU A 120 -4.56 -18.99 -5.63
N ILE A 121 -4.30 -20.00 -6.47
CA ILE A 121 -3.91 -21.34 -5.98
C ILE A 121 -2.56 -21.34 -5.27
N ASN A 122 -1.61 -20.50 -5.73
CA ASN A 122 -0.32 -20.33 -5.06
C ASN A 122 -0.52 -19.71 -3.67
N ALA A 123 -1.33 -18.65 -3.55
CA ALA A 123 -1.64 -18.02 -2.27
C ALA A 123 -2.33 -18.99 -1.29
N ILE A 124 -3.27 -19.82 -1.79
CA ILE A 124 -3.92 -20.85 -0.98
C ILE A 124 -2.90 -21.90 -0.51
N ALA A 125 -2.02 -22.38 -1.39
CA ALA A 125 -0.99 -23.35 -1.03
C ALA A 125 -0.01 -22.79 0.01
N GLU A 126 0.40 -21.52 -0.12
CA GLU A 126 1.24 -20.83 0.87
C GLU A 126 0.55 -20.73 2.25
N ARG A 127 -0.75 -20.39 2.29
CA ARG A 127 -1.52 -20.30 3.54
C ARG A 127 -1.68 -21.65 4.24
N ILE A 128 -1.94 -22.71 3.47
CA ILE A 128 -1.99 -24.07 4.02
C ILE A 128 -0.62 -24.45 4.60
N GLY A 129 0.46 -24.20 3.85
CA GLY A 129 1.83 -24.44 4.33
C GLY A 129 2.14 -23.68 5.62
N TYR A 130 1.77 -22.40 5.68
CA TYR A 130 1.92 -21.58 6.88
C TYR A 130 1.11 -22.11 8.08
N ARG A 131 -0.13 -22.54 7.86
CA ARG A 131 -0.96 -23.09 8.94
C ARG A 131 -0.44 -24.44 9.43
N VAL A 132 0.11 -25.28 8.55
CA VAL A 132 0.79 -26.52 8.94
C VAL A 132 1.99 -26.20 9.82
N LEU A 133 2.83 -25.24 9.40
CA LEU A 133 3.97 -24.78 10.19
C LEU A 133 3.54 -24.27 11.58
N GLN A 134 2.53 -23.39 11.65
CA GLN A 134 1.99 -22.90 12.93
C GLN A 134 1.48 -24.04 13.82
N ARG A 135 0.81 -25.05 13.26
CA ARG A 135 0.30 -26.19 14.02
C ARG A 135 1.42 -27.12 14.47
N ARG A 136 2.44 -27.36 13.65
CA ARG A 136 3.65 -28.11 14.05
C ARG A 136 4.36 -27.41 15.20
N LEU A 137 4.55 -26.09 15.12
CA LEU A 137 5.07 -25.27 16.22
C LEU A 137 4.21 -25.39 17.48
N LYS A 138 2.89 -25.19 17.39
CA LYS A 138 1.98 -25.30 18.55
C LYS A 138 1.91 -26.71 19.14
N ALA A 139 1.92 -27.75 18.32
CA ALA A 139 1.87 -29.14 18.77
C ALA A 139 3.17 -29.55 19.46
N ALA A 140 4.30 -29.07 18.94
CA ALA A 140 5.60 -29.28 19.56
C ALA A 140 5.67 -28.56 20.93
N ILE A 141 5.16 -27.33 21.03
CA ILE A 141 5.02 -26.58 22.29
C ILE A 141 4.04 -27.28 23.27
N ALA A 142 2.87 -27.75 22.80
CA ALA A 142 1.88 -28.41 23.65
C ALA A 142 2.30 -29.82 24.11
N GLY A 143 3.08 -30.53 23.30
CA GLY A 143 3.68 -31.82 23.68
C GLY A 143 4.70 -31.69 24.82
N ALA A 144 5.37 -30.54 24.92
CA ALA A 144 6.29 -30.23 26.02
C ALA A 144 5.58 -29.91 27.36
N ARG A 145 4.26 -29.68 27.36
CA ARG A 145 3.48 -29.41 28.58
C ARG A 145 3.13 -30.65 29.41
N GLN A 146 3.53 -31.86 29.01
CA GLN A 146 3.40 -33.05 29.87
C GLN A 146 4.57 -33.08 30.87
N PRO A 147 4.31 -33.03 32.19
CA PRO A 147 5.37 -33.12 33.19
C PRO A 147 5.87 -34.56 33.26
N GLY A 148 6.93 -34.85 32.50
CA GLY A 148 7.54 -36.17 32.44
C GLY A 148 8.88 -36.17 31.70
N ASP A 149 9.94 -35.86 32.45
CA ASP A 149 11.34 -36.28 32.25
C ASP A 149 12.05 -35.87 30.94
N GLY A 150 12.69 -34.69 30.95
CA GLY A 150 13.63 -34.23 29.93
C GLY A 150 13.79 -32.71 29.94
N SER A 151 15.00 -32.21 30.19
CA SER A 151 15.34 -30.82 30.50
C SER A 151 15.28 -29.81 29.33
N GLU A 152 14.43 -30.01 28.32
CA GLU A 152 14.29 -29.06 27.21
C GLU A 152 12.95 -28.31 27.34
N GLY A 153 12.99 -27.05 27.77
CA GLY A 153 11.81 -26.17 27.79
C GLY A 153 11.22 -25.94 26.39
N GLU A 154 10.10 -25.21 26.30
CA GLU A 154 9.37 -24.90 25.05
C GLU A 154 10.30 -24.35 23.94
N TRP A 155 11.39 -23.67 24.30
CA TRP A 155 12.40 -23.18 23.36
C TRP A 155 13.31 -24.27 22.77
N GLY A 156 13.65 -25.32 23.54
CA GLY A 156 14.49 -26.42 23.07
C GLY A 156 13.82 -27.20 21.94
N VAL A 157 12.50 -27.35 22.04
CA VAL A 157 11.66 -27.92 20.99
C VAL A 157 11.72 -27.09 19.70
N ILE A 158 11.66 -25.75 19.83
CA ILE A 158 11.74 -24.85 18.67
C ILE A 158 13.12 -24.96 18.00
N LEU A 159 14.21 -25.05 18.77
CA LEU A 159 15.56 -25.22 18.21
C LEU A 159 15.75 -26.57 17.54
N ASN A 160 15.28 -27.66 18.16
CA ASN A 160 15.35 -28.99 17.58
C ASN A 160 14.55 -29.10 16.28
N PHE A 161 13.40 -28.43 16.22
CA PHE A 161 12.66 -28.26 14.97
C PHE A 161 13.50 -27.50 13.94
N LEU A 162 14.02 -26.30 14.25
CA LEU A 162 14.82 -25.49 13.32
C LEU A 162 16.12 -26.18 12.86
N ARG A 163 16.75 -27.00 13.71
CA ARG A 163 17.94 -27.81 13.37
C ARG A 163 17.67 -28.79 12.23
N GLY A 164 16.46 -29.37 12.21
CA GLY A 164 16.01 -30.30 11.17
C GLY A 164 15.48 -29.64 9.91
N THR A 165 15.04 -28.36 9.99
CA THR A 165 14.15 -27.78 8.98
C THR A 165 14.74 -26.54 8.29
N ASP A 166 15.32 -25.59 9.03
CA ASP A 166 15.97 -24.41 8.47
C ASP A 166 17.22 -24.00 9.28
N ARG A 167 18.36 -24.62 8.92
CA ARG A 167 19.66 -24.31 9.50
C ARG A 167 20.09 -22.86 9.30
N SER A 168 19.58 -22.19 8.26
CA SER A 168 19.93 -20.79 7.99
C SER A 168 19.22 -19.85 8.97
N LEU A 169 17.95 -20.12 9.25
CA LEU A 169 17.13 -19.39 10.23
C LEU A 169 17.64 -19.65 11.65
N LEU A 170 17.97 -20.90 11.98
CA LEU A 170 18.63 -21.25 13.24
C LEU A 170 19.88 -20.38 13.46
N ARG A 171 20.77 -20.31 12.46
CA ARG A 171 21.97 -19.47 12.55
C ARG A 171 21.66 -17.99 12.79
N ARG A 172 20.65 -17.45 12.13
CA ARG A 172 20.24 -16.04 12.31
C ARG A 172 19.68 -15.79 13.70
N ILE A 173 18.85 -16.69 14.21
CA ILE A 173 18.23 -16.63 15.54
C ILE A 173 19.29 -16.81 16.64
N THR A 174 20.19 -17.79 16.54
CA THR A 174 21.31 -17.96 17.48
C THR A 174 22.16 -16.70 17.56
N ARG A 175 22.56 -16.12 16.43
CA ARG A 175 23.33 -14.87 16.42
C ARG A 175 22.59 -13.72 17.10
N ARG A 176 21.28 -13.61 16.92
CA ARG A 176 20.46 -12.57 17.58
C ARG A 176 20.38 -12.79 19.07
N MET A 177 20.22 -14.02 19.53
CA MET A 177 20.19 -14.35 20.95
C MET A 177 21.53 -14.02 21.62
N ILE A 178 22.67 -14.39 21.02
CA ILE A 178 23.99 -14.01 21.54
C ILE A 178 24.09 -12.48 21.70
N ASN A 179 23.72 -11.71 20.67
CA ASN A 179 23.77 -10.24 20.73
C ASN A 179 22.83 -9.68 21.81
N TYR A 180 21.63 -10.25 21.95
CA TYR A 180 20.66 -9.83 22.96
C TYR A 180 21.18 -10.07 24.38
N LEU A 181 21.79 -11.23 24.65
CA LEU A 181 22.39 -11.55 25.96
C LEU A 181 23.57 -10.61 26.28
N VAL A 182 24.42 -10.31 25.30
CA VAL A 182 25.53 -9.36 25.45
C VAL A 182 25.01 -7.96 25.77
N TRP A 183 24.01 -7.47 25.04
CA TRP A 183 23.43 -6.14 25.29
C TRP A 183 22.68 -6.06 26.62
N SER A 184 22.15 -7.19 27.11
CA SER A 184 21.49 -7.29 28.42
C SER A 184 22.48 -7.41 29.59
N GLY A 185 23.79 -7.48 29.31
CA GLY A 185 24.84 -7.56 30.33
C GLY A 185 24.95 -8.94 31.01
N VAL A 186 24.47 -10.00 30.35
CA VAL A 186 24.56 -11.37 30.87
C VAL A 186 26.03 -11.81 30.91
N GLN A 187 26.48 -12.30 32.07
CA GLN A 187 27.85 -12.80 32.23
C GLN A 187 28.08 -14.00 31.31
N HIS A 188 29.29 -14.13 30.75
CA HIS A 188 29.69 -15.19 29.79
C HIS A 188 29.06 -15.11 28.38
N ALA A 189 28.15 -14.18 28.11
CA ALA A 189 27.61 -13.97 26.76
C ALA A 189 28.67 -13.42 25.77
N GLU A 190 29.61 -12.61 26.26
CA GLU A 190 30.75 -12.12 25.46
C GLU A 190 31.67 -13.26 25.02
N ASP A 191 31.84 -14.29 25.85
CA ASP A 191 32.66 -15.46 25.52
C ASP A 191 32.02 -16.26 24.38
N LEU A 192 30.69 -16.42 24.40
CA LEU A 192 29.95 -17.03 23.29
C LEU A 192 30.04 -16.19 22.01
N LEU A 193 29.98 -14.86 22.12
CA LEU A 193 30.17 -13.97 20.96
C LEU A 193 31.58 -14.12 20.38
N VAL A 194 32.61 -14.13 21.22
CA VAL A 194 34.01 -14.30 20.78
C VAL A 194 34.23 -15.69 20.17
N GLN A 195 33.65 -16.74 20.75
CA GLN A 195 33.68 -18.10 20.20
C GLN A 195 32.94 -18.19 18.85
N SER A 196 31.80 -17.52 18.71
CA SER A 196 31.06 -17.43 17.44
C SER A 196 31.84 -16.69 16.34
N MET A 197 32.76 -15.80 16.74
CA MET A 197 33.55 -14.96 15.84
C MET A 197 34.97 -15.47 15.60
N SER A 198 35.38 -16.58 16.22
CA SER A 198 36.75 -17.13 16.34
C SER A 198 37.85 -16.39 15.55
N SER A 199 38.22 -15.18 16.02
CA SER A 199 39.54 -14.64 15.73
C SER A 199 40.49 -15.39 16.63
N GLY A 200 41.46 -16.14 16.07
CA GLY A 200 42.54 -16.73 16.84
C GLY A 200 43.13 -15.69 17.81
N GLU A 201 43.33 -16.10 19.06
CA GLU A 201 43.98 -15.38 20.16
C GLU A 201 43.94 -13.84 20.05
N ARG A 202 42.87 -13.22 20.57
CA ARG A 202 42.93 -11.79 20.90
C ARG A 202 43.89 -11.61 22.07
N THR A 203 45.14 -11.25 21.81
CA THR A 203 46.00 -10.64 22.84
C THR A 203 45.37 -9.31 23.29
N GLU A 204 45.43 -9.01 24.59
CA GLU A 204 44.88 -7.79 25.21
C GLU A 204 45.36 -6.48 24.55
N THR A 205 46.41 -6.53 23.73
CA THR A 205 46.98 -5.41 22.98
C THR A 205 46.24 -4.99 21.70
N ASP A 206 45.20 -5.72 21.24
CA ASP A 206 44.43 -5.36 20.04
C ASP A 206 43.12 -4.61 20.34
N ARG A 207 42.86 -4.24 21.60
CA ARG A 207 41.73 -3.38 21.95
C ARG A 207 42.08 -1.94 21.60
N GLU A 208 41.46 -1.50 20.51
CA GLU A 208 41.25 -0.10 20.11
C GLU A 208 42.37 0.53 19.26
N GLN A 209 41.99 1.00 18.07
CA GLN A 209 42.67 2.02 17.24
C GLN A 209 43.65 1.60 16.11
N GLU A 210 43.47 0.46 15.44
CA GLU A 210 44.13 0.26 14.14
C GLU A 210 43.14 0.09 12.98
N ASN A 211 43.22 0.99 12.00
CA ASN A 211 42.52 0.93 10.71
C ASN A 211 43.05 -0.22 9.84
N ARG A 212 42.90 -1.47 10.30
CA ARG A 212 43.23 -2.67 9.53
C ARG A 212 42.03 -3.63 9.45
N PRO A 213 41.78 -4.23 8.27
CA PRO A 213 40.71 -5.21 8.13
C PRO A 213 41.04 -6.47 8.94
N VAL A 214 40.11 -6.88 9.79
CA VAL A 214 40.20 -8.13 10.57
C VAL A 214 39.98 -9.32 9.63
N ARG A 215 40.72 -10.42 9.83
CA ARG A 215 40.56 -11.64 9.02
C ARG A 215 39.18 -12.27 9.24
N ARG A 216 38.58 -12.77 8.16
CA ARG A 216 37.31 -13.51 8.18
C ARG A 216 37.50 -14.85 8.90
N ALA A 217 36.73 -15.07 9.96
CA ALA A 217 36.69 -16.34 10.67
C ALA A 217 35.63 -17.29 10.08
N GLU A 218 35.89 -18.59 10.11
CA GLU A 218 34.93 -19.65 9.78
C GLU A 218 34.34 -20.22 11.07
N MET A 219 33.01 -20.28 11.12
CA MET A 219 32.25 -20.68 12.30
C MET A 219 32.37 -22.19 12.50
N LYS A 220 32.93 -22.64 13.63
CA LYS A 220 32.99 -24.07 13.99
C LYS A 220 31.77 -24.41 14.84
N ASP A 221 30.98 -25.33 14.31
CA ASP A 221 29.82 -25.99 14.90
C ASP A 221 28.64 -25.08 15.35
N LEU A 222 27.63 -24.96 14.47
CA LEU A 222 26.43 -24.16 14.72
C LEU A 222 25.53 -24.79 15.80
N ASP A 223 25.46 -26.12 15.85
CA ASP A 223 24.50 -26.83 16.68
C ASP A 223 24.90 -26.72 18.16
N GLU A 224 26.19 -26.88 18.45
CA GLU A 224 26.77 -26.69 19.79
C GLU A 224 26.66 -25.23 20.25
N LEU A 225 26.96 -24.27 19.36
CA LEU A 225 26.83 -22.85 19.69
C LEU A 225 25.38 -22.46 19.99
N ALA A 226 24.41 -22.98 19.21
CA ALA A 226 23.00 -22.74 19.45
C ALA A 226 22.58 -23.27 20.82
N GLU A 227 22.94 -24.50 21.17
CA GLU A 227 22.60 -25.12 22.46
C GLU A 227 23.08 -24.25 23.63
N ARG A 228 24.39 -23.96 23.66
CA ARG A 228 25.02 -23.19 24.74
C ARG A 228 24.47 -21.77 24.85
N THR A 229 24.09 -21.16 23.72
CA THR A 229 23.47 -19.83 23.68
C THR A 229 22.11 -19.82 24.36
N PHE A 230 21.26 -20.80 24.04
CA PHE A 230 19.90 -20.81 24.55
C PHE A 230 19.79 -21.42 25.95
N GLU A 231 20.70 -22.31 26.34
CA GLU A 231 20.89 -22.70 27.74
C GLU A 231 21.23 -21.47 28.60
N LEU A 232 22.23 -20.67 28.18
CA LEU A 232 22.58 -19.44 28.89
C LEU A 232 21.40 -18.44 28.91
N ALA A 233 20.62 -18.36 27.83
CA ALA A 233 19.42 -17.52 27.81
C ALA A 233 18.36 -18.01 28.81
N ALA A 234 18.15 -19.33 28.91
CA ALA A 234 17.16 -19.93 29.81
C ALA A 234 17.54 -19.77 31.31
N GLU A 235 18.82 -19.61 31.63
CA GLU A 235 19.28 -19.30 32.99
C GLU A 235 18.93 -17.87 33.42
N HIS A 236 18.76 -16.95 32.47
CA HIS A 236 18.64 -15.51 32.73
C HIS A 236 17.30 -14.88 32.30
N LEU A 237 16.54 -15.55 31.43
CA LEU A 237 15.25 -15.08 30.91
C LEU A 237 14.13 -16.04 31.32
N LEU A 238 12.91 -15.50 31.43
CA LEU A 238 11.73 -16.33 31.59
C LEU A 238 11.45 -17.08 30.28
N GLU A 239 10.92 -18.29 30.40
CA GLU A 239 10.63 -19.16 29.25
C GLU A 239 9.70 -18.49 28.23
N ASP A 240 8.65 -17.82 28.69
CA ASP A 240 7.72 -17.06 27.83
C ASP A 240 8.43 -15.94 27.05
N GLU A 241 9.39 -15.25 27.67
CA GLU A 241 10.16 -14.16 27.04
C GLU A 241 11.11 -14.67 25.97
N LEU A 242 11.71 -15.84 26.22
CA LEU A 242 12.62 -16.51 25.30
C LEU A 242 11.86 -17.04 24.08
N VAL A 243 10.71 -17.70 24.29
CA VAL A 243 9.83 -18.17 23.21
C VAL A 243 9.29 -17.00 22.38
N HIS A 244 8.85 -15.93 23.04
CA HIS A 244 8.39 -14.72 22.35
C HIS A 244 9.49 -14.09 21.49
N SER A 245 10.72 -14.02 21.99
CA SER A 245 11.88 -13.51 21.24
C SER A 245 12.17 -14.34 19.99
N ILE A 246 12.15 -15.67 20.12
CA ILE A 246 12.33 -16.57 18.97
C ILE A 246 11.21 -16.37 17.94
N GLN A 247 9.96 -16.35 18.37
CA GLN A 247 8.80 -16.15 17.49
C GLN A 247 8.86 -14.81 16.75
N SER A 248 9.21 -13.73 17.44
CA SER A 248 9.34 -12.40 16.84
C SER A 248 10.44 -12.37 15.78
N TRP A 249 11.58 -13.02 16.00
CA TRP A 249 12.64 -13.12 14.99
C TRP A 249 12.29 -14.02 13.81
N ILE A 250 11.49 -15.07 14.00
CA ILE A 250 10.94 -15.88 12.90
C ILE A 250 10.01 -15.01 12.03
N ASN A 251 9.14 -14.22 12.65
CA ASN A 251 8.24 -13.31 11.92
C ASN A 251 9.00 -12.20 11.20
N GLU A 252 10.06 -11.66 11.80
CA GLU A 252 10.95 -10.72 11.12
C GLU A 252 11.61 -11.35 9.88
N ASP A 253 12.11 -12.57 9.99
CA ASP A 253 12.72 -13.27 8.86
C ASP A 253 11.71 -13.50 7.73
N LYS A 254 10.47 -13.84 8.08
CA LYS A 254 9.37 -13.92 7.11
C LYS A 254 9.07 -12.57 6.47
N ALA A 255 9.12 -11.46 7.21
CA ALA A 255 8.89 -10.12 6.67
C ALA A 255 10.11 -9.53 5.91
N SER A 256 11.26 -10.22 5.91
CA SER A 256 12.52 -9.71 5.35
C SER A 256 12.44 -9.34 3.87
N PHE A 257 11.61 -10.04 3.09
CA PHE A 257 11.44 -9.74 1.67
C PHE A 257 10.77 -8.37 1.45
N LEU A 258 9.80 -8.00 2.30
CA LEU A 258 9.17 -6.69 2.22
C LEU A 258 10.15 -5.60 2.66
N TYR A 259 10.94 -5.89 3.70
CA TYR A 259 11.99 -4.97 4.14
C TYR A 259 13.00 -4.69 3.03
N SER A 260 13.51 -5.74 2.38
CA SER A 260 14.44 -5.62 1.25
C SER A 260 13.81 -4.84 0.09
N ALA A 261 12.59 -5.19 -0.34
CA ALA A 261 11.89 -4.47 -1.41
C ALA A 261 11.63 -2.99 -1.09
N ALA A 262 11.34 -2.66 0.17
CA ALA A 262 11.09 -1.28 0.60
C ALA A 262 12.38 -0.47 0.79
N GLU A 263 13.49 -1.12 1.19
CA GLU A 263 14.79 -0.48 1.38
C GLU A 263 15.49 -0.14 0.06
N HIS A 264 15.31 -0.98 -0.98
CA HIS A 264 15.85 -0.73 -2.30
C HIS A 264 15.07 0.38 -3.02
N LEU A 265 15.56 1.62 -2.91
CA LEU A 265 14.90 2.80 -3.50
C LEU A 265 14.74 2.73 -5.03
N ASP A 266 15.59 1.97 -5.72
CA ASP A 266 15.56 1.80 -7.18
C ASP A 266 14.65 0.63 -7.63
N ALA A 267 14.11 -0.14 -6.69
CA ALA A 267 13.20 -1.23 -7.01
C ALA A 267 11.93 -0.69 -7.71
N PRO A 268 11.43 -1.35 -8.75
CA PRO A 268 10.16 -0.99 -9.37
C PRO A 268 8.98 -1.09 -8.39
N LEU A 269 7.96 -0.25 -8.57
CA LEU A 269 6.74 -0.27 -7.78
C LEU A 269 5.99 -1.60 -7.88
N VAL A 270 6.10 -2.32 -9.01
CA VAL A 270 5.50 -3.66 -9.16
C VAL A 270 6.10 -4.69 -8.20
N GLU A 271 7.41 -4.61 -7.92
CA GLU A 271 8.08 -5.49 -6.97
C GLU A 271 7.62 -5.18 -5.55
N LEU A 272 7.56 -3.89 -5.21
CA LEU A 272 7.07 -3.44 -3.91
C LEU A 272 5.59 -3.79 -3.70
N ALA A 273 4.76 -3.65 -4.72
CA ALA A 273 3.36 -4.06 -4.72
C ALA A 273 3.21 -5.56 -4.44
N SER A 274 3.96 -6.38 -5.17
CA SER A 274 3.99 -7.84 -4.97
C SER A 274 4.46 -8.23 -3.56
N ALA A 275 5.45 -7.52 -3.02
CA ALA A 275 5.90 -7.72 -1.64
C ALA A 275 4.82 -7.32 -0.63
N ILE A 276 4.08 -6.22 -0.84
CA ILE A 276 2.98 -5.84 0.05
C ILE A 276 1.85 -6.88 -0.02
N ASP A 277 1.50 -7.36 -1.22
CA ASP A 277 0.50 -8.42 -1.41
C ASP A 277 0.88 -9.70 -0.69
N ARG A 278 2.15 -10.12 -0.82
CA ARG A 278 2.68 -11.31 -0.15
C ARG A 278 2.73 -11.14 1.37
N PHE A 279 3.07 -9.96 1.86
CA PHE A 279 3.06 -9.68 3.29
C PHE A 279 1.64 -9.81 3.87
N GLN A 280 0.64 -9.29 3.16
CA GLN A 280 -0.76 -9.42 3.53
C GLN A 280 -1.27 -10.87 3.42
N SER A 281 -0.83 -11.62 2.40
CA SER A 281 -1.27 -13.01 2.20
C SER A 281 -0.77 -13.97 3.28
N LEU A 282 0.40 -13.70 3.86
CA LEU A 282 0.98 -14.46 4.98
C LEU A 282 0.31 -14.17 6.33
N ASN A 283 -0.61 -13.18 6.38
CA ASN A 283 -1.33 -12.76 7.58
C ASN A 283 -0.40 -12.52 8.79
N ILE A 284 0.75 -11.90 8.53
CA ILE A 284 1.69 -11.49 9.57
C ILE A 284 1.10 -10.28 10.26
N ASP A 285 0.84 -10.37 11.57
CA ASP A 285 0.48 -9.19 12.34
C ASP A 285 1.73 -8.30 12.46
N GLU A 286 1.60 -7.05 12.02
CA GLU A 286 2.67 -6.06 12.12
C GLU A 286 3.08 -5.82 13.58
N ASP A 287 2.16 -6.02 14.52
CA ASP A 287 2.41 -5.85 15.95
C ASP A 287 3.25 -7.00 16.55
N ASP A 288 3.42 -8.13 15.85
CA ASP A 288 4.31 -9.24 16.22
C ASP A 288 5.78 -9.01 15.76
N LEU A 289 6.03 -8.02 14.92
CA LEU A 289 7.37 -7.68 14.44
C LEU A 289 8.15 -6.87 15.48
N PRO A 290 9.49 -7.02 15.54
CA PRO A 290 10.32 -6.17 16.39
C PRO A 290 10.13 -4.69 16.07
N GLU A 291 10.10 -3.84 17.10
CA GLU A 291 9.79 -2.41 16.95
C GLU A 291 10.72 -1.69 15.95
N ALA A 292 12.01 -2.04 15.94
CA ALA A 292 12.97 -1.48 14.99
C ALA A 292 12.60 -1.79 13.53
N VAL A 293 12.15 -3.02 13.26
CA VAL A 293 11.77 -3.49 11.92
C VAL A 293 10.45 -2.86 11.51
N ARG A 294 9.45 -2.87 12.41
CA ARG A 294 8.15 -2.23 12.19
C ARG A 294 8.32 -0.76 11.82
N ARG A 295 9.11 -0.02 12.61
CA ARG A 295 9.39 1.38 12.35
C ARG A 295 10.19 1.58 11.05
N GLY A 296 11.17 0.73 10.77
CA GLY A 296 11.95 0.76 9.53
C GLY A 296 11.07 0.56 8.29
N LEU A 297 10.21 -0.46 8.30
CA LEU A 297 9.24 -0.74 7.23
C LEU A 297 8.33 0.45 6.96
N ARG A 298 7.70 1.01 7.99
CA ARG A 298 6.84 2.20 7.85
C ARG A 298 7.59 3.36 7.20
N VAL A 299 8.80 3.66 7.68
CA VAL A 299 9.61 4.76 7.15
C VAL A 299 9.99 4.52 5.69
N ASN A 300 10.41 3.30 5.33
CA ASN A 300 10.80 2.96 3.97
C ASN A 300 9.60 3.04 3.01
N LEU A 301 8.43 2.50 3.39
CA LEU A 301 7.20 2.61 2.59
C LEU A 301 6.75 4.06 2.42
N ILE A 302 6.79 4.87 3.49
CA ILE A 302 6.48 6.30 3.42
C ILE A 302 7.41 7.02 2.42
N ARG A 303 8.71 6.71 2.45
CA ARG A 303 9.70 7.29 1.52
C ARG A 303 9.45 6.87 0.07
N ARG A 304 9.15 5.58 -0.15
CA ARG A 304 8.91 5.00 -1.47
C ARG A 304 7.66 5.59 -2.14
N PHE A 305 6.56 5.78 -1.41
CA PHE A 305 5.30 6.24 -2.00
C PHE A 305 5.07 7.75 -1.93
N PHE A 306 5.60 8.44 -0.91
CA PHE A 306 5.19 9.82 -0.60
C PHE A 306 6.34 10.82 -0.60
N SER A 307 7.18 10.83 0.45
CA SER A 307 8.13 11.93 0.67
C SER A 307 9.35 11.50 1.48
N ASP A 308 10.50 12.10 1.15
CA ASP A 308 11.76 11.95 1.89
C ASP A 308 11.95 13.02 2.97
N GLN A 309 10.99 13.94 3.10
CA GLN A 309 11.08 15.02 4.07
C GLN A 309 10.94 14.50 5.50
N LEU A 310 11.92 14.86 6.35
CA LEU A 310 11.98 14.39 7.73
C LEU A 310 10.74 14.75 8.53
N ASP A 311 10.21 15.96 8.37
CA ASP A 311 9.00 16.41 9.08
C ASP A 311 7.79 15.54 8.73
N PHE A 312 7.58 15.28 7.43
CA PHE A 312 6.51 14.40 6.97
C PHE A 312 6.68 12.97 7.49
N ILE A 313 7.88 12.40 7.38
CA ILE A 313 8.17 11.04 7.85
C ILE A 313 7.95 10.92 9.36
N ASN A 314 8.39 11.92 10.13
CA ASN A 314 8.26 11.93 11.59
C ASN A 314 6.80 11.96 12.04
N SER A 315 5.94 12.68 11.34
CA SER A 315 4.50 12.67 11.60
C SER A 315 3.84 11.37 11.14
N ALA A 316 4.17 10.89 9.93
CA ALA A 316 3.48 9.76 9.31
C ALA A 316 3.80 8.40 9.95
N LYS A 317 5.06 8.14 10.32
CA LYS A 317 5.50 6.82 10.84
C LYS A 317 4.77 6.36 12.11
N ASN A 318 4.22 7.29 12.89
CA ASN A 318 3.55 6.98 14.15
C ASN A 318 2.07 6.61 13.94
N VAL A 319 1.46 7.05 12.85
CA VAL A 319 0.02 6.90 12.58
C VAL A 319 -0.29 5.96 11.41
N THR A 320 0.73 5.48 10.70
CA THR A 320 0.59 4.63 9.51
C THR A 320 0.98 3.19 9.85
N ARG A 321 0.25 2.22 9.29
CA ARG A 321 0.52 0.77 9.34
C ARG A 321 0.91 0.25 7.96
N VAL A 322 1.53 -0.92 7.89
CA VAL A 322 1.92 -1.56 6.62
C VAL A 322 0.69 -1.91 5.78
N SER A 323 -0.39 -2.36 6.42
CA SER A 323 -1.66 -2.67 5.75
C SER A 323 -2.32 -1.46 5.09
N ASP A 324 -2.01 -0.23 5.51
CA ASP A 324 -2.54 0.97 4.85
C ASP A 324 -2.01 1.14 3.41
N PHE A 325 -0.86 0.52 3.09
CA PHE A 325 -0.28 0.54 1.76
C PHE A 325 -0.87 -0.53 0.83
N TYR A 326 -1.51 -1.56 1.38
CA TYR A 326 -2.21 -2.58 0.58
C TYR A 326 -3.35 -1.95 -0.21
N ASP A 327 -4.21 -1.19 0.47
CA ASP A 327 -5.28 -0.42 -0.18
C ASP A 327 -4.70 0.58 -1.19
N LEU A 328 -3.58 1.23 -0.86
CA LEU A 328 -2.95 2.23 -1.71
C LEU A 328 -2.52 1.63 -3.06
N VAL A 329 -1.76 0.54 -3.02
CA VAL A 329 -1.20 -0.13 -4.20
C VAL A 329 -2.28 -0.61 -5.15
N HIS A 330 -3.41 -1.12 -4.63
CA HIS A 330 -4.52 -1.57 -5.45
C HIS A 330 -5.30 -0.46 -6.15
N HIS A 331 -5.14 0.79 -5.74
CA HIS A 331 -5.72 1.96 -6.41
C HIS A 331 -4.68 2.79 -7.15
N MET A 332 -3.52 2.21 -7.50
CA MET A 332 -2.49 2.88 -8.28
C MET A 332 -2.48 2.41 -9.75
N VAL A 333 -2.25 3.35 -10.67
CA VAL A 333 -2.06 3.11 -12.10
C VAL A 333 -0.62 3.42 -12.45
N PHE A 334 0.17 2.38 -12.75
CA PHE A 334 1.60 2.52 -13.03
C PHE A 334 2.06 1.50 -14.08
N THR A 335 3.19 1.80 -14.72
CA THR A 335 3.87 0.88 -15.64
C THR A 335 4.84 -0.03 -14.87
N PRO A 336 5.27 -1.17 -15.44
CA PRO A 336 6.17 -2.11 -14.76
C PRO A 336 7.49 -1.49 -14.29
N ASP A 337 8.01 -0.50 -15.01
CA ASP A 337 9.28 0.17 -14.68
C ASP A 337 9.12 1.39 -13.76
N SER A 338 7.89 1.69 -13.31
CA SER A 338 7.62 2.88 -12.50
C SER A 338 8.30 2.78 -11.13
N ARG A 339 8.90 3.89 -10.69
CA ARG A 339 9.58 4.11 -9.41
C ARG A 339 9.11 5.41 -8.71
N GLY A 340 8.18 6.14 -9.33
CA GLY A 340 7.75 7.46 -8.90
C GLY A 340 6.93 7.49 -7.61
N LYS A 341 6.68 8.70 -7.11
CA LYS A 341 5.91 8.95 -5.87
C LYS A 341 4.54 9.53 -6.19
N LEU A 342 3.66 9.63 -5.20
CA LEU A 342 2.28 10.10 -5.39
C LEU A 342 2.10 11.62 -5.24
N GLY A 343 3.14 12.35 -4.82
CA GLY A 343 3.16 13.80 -4.65
C GLY A 343 2.46 14.34 -3.40
N GLY A 344 2.56 15.66 -3.20
CA GLY A 344 2.21 16.36 -1.97
C GLY A 344 0.74 16.26 -1.57
N LYS A 345 -0.20 16.49 -2.50
CA LYS A 345 -1.64 16.40 -2.19
C LYS A 345 -2.06 14.99 -1.80
N SER A 346 -1.57 13.99 -2.52
CA SER A 346 -1.81 12.59 -2.17
C SER A 346 -1.23 12.25 -0.80
N ALA A 347 0.00 12.68 -0.52
CA ALA A 347 0.68 12.48 0.76
C ALA A 347 -0.05 13.15 1.92
N GLY A 348 -0.47 14.41 1.75
CA GLY A 348 -1.22 15.17 2.74
C GLY A 348 -2.59 14.56 3.04
N LEU A 349 -3.34 14.14 2.01
CA LEU A 349 -4.63 13.48 2.19
C LEU A 349 -4.47 12.12 2.86
N PHE A 350 -3.47 11.34 2.46
CA PHE A 350 -3.16 10.04 3.07
C PHE A 350 -2.86 10.22 4.57
N LEU A 351 -1.91 11.10 4.91
CA LEU A 351 -1.52 11.36 6.29
C LEU A 351 -2.69 11.88 7.13
N ALA A 352 -3.44 12.88 6.63
CA ALA A 352 -4.60 13.42 7.32
C ALA A 352 -5.65 12.34 7.60
N SER A 353 -5.91 11.46 6.63
CA SER A 353 -6.86 10.35 6.80
C SER A 353 -6.43 9.39 7.90
N ARG A 354 -5.13 9.11 8.04
CA ARG A 354 -4.60 8.21 9.07
C ARG A 354 -4.66 8.86 10.46
N ILE A 355 -4.27 10.12 10.58
CA ILE A 355 -4.37 10.88 11.84
C ILE A 355 -5.81 10.88 12.35
N VAL A 356 -6.79 11.15 11.48
CA VAL A 356 -8.22 11.18 11.85
C VAL A 356 -8.72 9.80 12.28
N ARG A 357 -8.29 8.71 11.62
CA ARG A 357 -8.67 7.34 11.99
C ARG A 357 -8.05 6.91 13.32
N ASP A 358 -6.81 7.33 13.61
CA ASP A 358 -6.09 6.97 14.83
C ASP A 358 -6.51 7.81 16.05
N ALA A 359 -7.15 8.97 15.84
CA ALA A 359 -7.66 9.87 16.89
C ALA A 359 -8.86 9.29 17.67
N LYS A 360 -8.64 8.20 18.42
CA LYS A 360 -9.66 7.45 19.19
C LYS A 360 -10.43 8.33 20.18
N GLU A 361 -9.77 9.33 20.77
CA GLU A 361 -10.36 10.28 21.73
C GLU A 361 -11.50 11.11 21.14
N HIS A 362 -11.49 11.34 19.81
CA HIS A 362 -12.48 12.15 19.11
C HIS A 362 -13.46 11.33 18.26
N ARG A 363 -13.47 10.00 18.44
CA ARG A 363 -14.25 9.06 17.62
C ARG A 363 -15.75 9.42 17.56
N ALA A 364 -16.32 9.90 18.67
CA ALA A 364 -17.73 10.30 18.73
C ALA A 364 -18.13 11.36 17.68
N VAL A 365 -17.23 12.30 17.38
CA VAL A 365 -17.47 13.38 16.41
C VAL A 365 -17.00 12.98 15.00
N LEU A 366 -15.97 12.14 14.90
CA LEU A 366 -15.31 11.78 13.65
C LEU A 366 -15.91 10.56 12.92
N THR A 367 -16.82 9.79 13.55
CA THR A 367 -17.36 8.54 13.00
C THR A 367 -18.03 8.71 11.62
N GLY A 368 -18.53 9.91 11.28
CA GLY A 368 -19.16 10.20 10.00
C GLY A 368 -18.21 10.68 8.89
N LEU A 369 -16.92 10.89 9.17
CA LEU A 369 -15.99 11.45 8.21
C LEU A 369 -15.60 10.40 7.17
N ARG A 370 -15.74 10.75 5.89
CA ARG A 370 -15.40 9.88 4.76
C ARG A 370 -14.37 10.54 3.87
N VAL A 371 -13.41 9.75 3.41
CA VAL A 371 -12.50 10.13 2.33
C VAL A 371 -13.10 9.59 1.03
N PRO A 372 -13.27 10.41 -0.02
CA PRO A 372 -13.80 9.91 -1.29
C PRO A 372 -12.90 8.85 -1.91
N LYS A 373 -13.49 7.94 -2.68
CA LYS A 373 -12.75 6.93 -3.44
C LYS A 373 -11.72 7.64 -4.34
N THR A 374 -10.49 7.13 -4.33
CA THR A 374 -9.35 7.82 -4.94
C THR A 374 -8.42 6.81 -5.60
N TRP A 375 -8.04 7.08 -6.84
CA TRP A 375 -7.02 6.39 -7.60
C TRP A 375 -5.82 7.32 -7.84
N TYR A 376 -4.64 6.73 -7.97
CA TYR A 376 -3.39 7.48 -8.04
C TYR A 376 -2.58 7.09 -9.26
N VAL A 377 -1.91 8.06 -9.89
CA VAL A 377 -0.90 7.83 -10.92
C VAL A 377 0.43 8.38 -10.37
N PRO A 378 1.50 7.58 -10.31
CA PRO A 378 2.81 8.04 -9.87
C PRO A 378 3.38 9.18 -10.72
N SER A 379 4.32 9.90 -10.12
CA SER A 379 4.91 11.13 -10.68
C SER A 379 5.75 10.91 -11.94
N ASP A 380 6.40 9.76 -12.04
CA ASP A 380 7.23 9.35 -13.17
C ASP A 380 6.41 8.86 -14.38
N ALA A 381 5.11 8.65 -14.22
CA ALA A 381 4.23 8.34 -15.34
C ALA A 381 4.18 9.48 -16.39
N LEU A 382 4.45 10.72 -15.97
CA LEU A 382 4.70 11.84 -16.89
C LEU A 382 5.91 11.56 -17.79
N LEU A 383 7.02 11.08 -17.22
CA LEU A 383 8.23 10.77 -17.98
C LEU A 383 7.97 9.66 -18.98
N GLU A 384 7.24 8.64 -18.56
CA GLU A 384 6.85 7.54 -19.43
C GLU A 384 5.96 7.99 -20.58
N PHE A 385 4.97 8.83 -20.28
CA PHE A 385 4.10 9.43 -21.28
C PHE A 385 4.90 10.24 -22.31
N LEU A 386 5.86 11.06 -21.88
CA LEU A 386 6.71 11.83 -22.79
C LEU A 386 7.62 10.94 -23.62
N ARG A 387 8.22 9.92 -23.01
CA ARG A 387 9.09 8.95 -23.68
C ARG A 387 8.33 8.16 -24.75
N HIS A 388 7.13 7.68 -24.43
CA HIS A 388 6.28 6.94 -25.35
C HIS A 388 5.93 7.74 -26.62
N ASN A 389 5.82 9.07 -26.49
CA ASN A 389 5.47 9.97 -27.58
C ASN A 389 6.66 10.70 -28.22
N ASN A 390 7.90 10.40 -27.80
CA ASN A 390 9.12 11.10 -28.24
C ASN A 390 9.07 12.63 -28.02
N MET A 391 8.50 13.06 -26.88
CA MET A 391 8.32 14.48 -26.52
C MET A 391 9.23 14.92 -25.38
N GLN A 392 10.43 14.32 -25.22
CA GLN A 392 11.32 14.69 -24.10
C GLN A 392 11.89 16.13 -24.20
N ASP A 393 11.92 16.71 -25.40
CA ASP A 393 12.40 18.06 -25.68
C ASP A 393 11.58 19.16 -24.98
N VAL A 394 10.36 18.85 -24.54
CA VAL A 394 9.51 19.79 -23.79
C VAL A 394 10.14 20.23 -22.46
N TYR A 395 11.06 19.46 -21.89
CA TYR A 395 11.79 19.85 -20.67
C TYR A 395 12.67 21.07 -20.87
N ASP A 396 13.20 21.28 -22.08
CA ASP A 396 14.07 22.42 -22.38
C ASP A 396 13.29 23.74 -22.45
N ARG A 397 11.95 23.67 -22.55
CA ARG A 397 11.08 24.86 -22.57
C ARG A 397 11.27 25.74 -21.34
N LYS A 398 11.61 25.17 -20.19
CA LYS A 398 11.83 25.92 -18.95
C LYS A 398 12.99 26.92 -19.03
N TYR A 399 13.87 26.81 -20.03
CA TYR A 399 14.99 27.71 -20.28
C TYR A 399 14.72 28.75 -21.37
N ARG A 400 13.51 28.78 -21.93
CA ARG A 400 13.10 29.77 -22.95
C ARG A 400 12.51 31.02 -22.29
N GLU A 401 12.43 32.10 -23.07
CA GLU A 401 11.74 33.33 -22.68
C GLU A 401 10.26 33.06 -22.33
N ILE A 402 9.80 33.62 -21.21
CA ILE A 402 8.47 33.32 -20.64
C ILE A 402 7.32 33.73 -21.57
N ASP A 403 7.50 34.82 -22.31
CA ASP A 403 6.51 35.31 -23.28
C ASP A 403 6.31 34.33 -24.44
N LEU A 404 7.40 33.70 -24.91
CA LEU A 404 7.34 32.67 -25.95
C LEU A 404 6.63 31.41 -25.42
N ILE A 405 6.93 31.01 -24.19
CA ILE A 405 6.25 29.88 -23.53
C ILE A 405 4.74 30.13 -23.48
N ARG A 406 4.33 31.35 -23.10
CA ARG A 406 2.92 31.75 -23.00
C ARG A 406 2.20 31.70 -24.34
N GLN A 407 2.83 32.14 -25.43
CA GLN A 407 2.27 32.09 -26.78
C GLN A 407 2.09 30.63 -27.26
N ASP A 408 3.11 29.80 -27.04
CA ASP A 408 3.14 28.42 -27.53
C ASP A 408 2.33 27.44 -26.66
N TYR A 409 1.95 27.84 -25.44
CA TYR A 409 1.36 26.93 -24.45
C TYR A 409 0.06 26.26 -24.94
N SER A 410 -0.77 27.00 -25.69
CA SER A 410 -2.01 26.45 -26.26
C SER A 410 -1.74 25.29 -27.22
N TYR A 411 -0.71 25.40 -28.07
CA TYR A 411 -0.29 24.32 -28.98
C TYR A 411 0.27 23.12 -28.20
N LEU A 412 1.03 23.37 -27.13
CA LEU A 412 1.55 22.30 -26.28
C LEU A 412 0.42 21.47 -25.66
N VAL A 413 -0.63 22.13 -25.15
CA VAL A 413 -1.80 21.42 -24.60
C VAL A 413 -2.46 20.55 -25.66
N GLN A 414 -2.62 21.04 -26.89
CA GLN A 414 -3.18 20.24 -27.98
C GLN A 414 -2.27 19.07 -28.39
N ALA A 415 -0.96 19.28 -28.42
CA ALA A 415 0.01 18.22 -28.69
C ALA A 415 -0.06 17.09 -27.63
N PHE A 416 -0.19 17.45 -26.36
CA PHE A 416 -0.36 16.49 -25.27
C PHE A 416 -1.70 15.74 -25.37
N LYS A 417 -2.79 16.41 -25.73
CA LYS A 417 -4.09 15.75 -25.94
C LYS A 417 -4.10 14.82 -27.16
N ALA A 418 -3.30 15.11 -28.18
CA ALA A 418 -3.16 14.25 -29.35
C ALA A 418 -2.18 13.07 -29.13
N ALA A 419 -1.44 13.07 -28.03
CA ALA A 419 -0.48 12.02 -27.68
C ALA A 419 -1.18 10.78 -27.09
N HIS A 420 -0.51 9.63 -27.18
CA HIS A 420 -1.05 8.35 -26.75
C HIS A 420 -0.50 7.95 -25.39
N PHE A 421 -1.35 7.39 -24.54
CA PHE A 421 -0.90 6.81 -23.27
C PHE A 421 -0.33 5.41 -23.50
N PRO A 422 0.70 5.00 -22.72
CA PRO A 422 1.16 3.62 -22.69
C PRO A 422 -0.02 2.64 -22.47
N PRO A 423 -0.01 1.45 -23.10
CA PRO A 423 -1.10 0.48 -22.99
C PRO A 423 -1.44 0.08 -21.55
N GLU A 424 -0.43 -0.07 -20.70
CA GLU A 424 -0.55 -0.44 -19.29
C GLU A 424 -1.26 0.65 -18.49
N MET A 425 -0.89 1.92 -18.74
CA MET A 425 -1.58 3.07 -18.13
C MET A 425 -3.03 3.13 -18.62
N SER A 426 -3.27 2.95 -19.91
CA SER A 426 -4.63 2.95 -20.47
C SER A 426 -5.50 1.85 -19.84
N LYS A 427 -4.94 0.65 -19.63
CA LYS A 427 -5.62 -0.46 -18.94
C LYS A 427 -5.93 -0.10 -17.49
N GLY A 428 -4.97 0.45 -16.74
CA GLY A 428 -5.17 0.84 -15.35
C GLY A 428 -6.19 1.98 -15.19
N LEU A 429 -6.16 2.99 -16.06
CA LEU A 429 -7.17 4.06 -16.09
C LEU A 429 -8.56 3.52 -16.42
N ALA A 430 -8.64 2.55 -17.33
CA ALA A 430 -9.89 1.88 -17.65
C ALA A 430 -10.45 1.11 -16.44
N ALA A 431 -9.60 0.46 -15.64
CA ALA A 431 -10.00 -0.21 -14.39
C ALA A 431 -10.45 0.79 -13.33
N ALA A 432 -9.75 1.93 -13.18
CA ALA A 432 -10.16 3.01 -12.30
C ALA A 432 -11.57 3.53 -12.64
N LEU A 433 -11.88 3.71 -13.92
CA LEU A 433 -13.21 4.12 -14.37
C LEU A 433 -14.31 3.10 -14.07
N ASP A 434 -13.98 1.80 -14.04
CA ASP A 434 -14.95 0.78 -13.65
C ASP A 434 -15.27 0.88 -12.17
N ASP A 435 -14.25 1.11 -11.34
CA ASP A 435 -14.38 1.30 -9.90
C ASP A 435 -15.13 2.59 -9.52
N PHE A 436 -15.03 3.64 -10.33
CA PHE A 436 -15.83 4.87 -10.19
C PHE A 436 -17.24 4.77 -10.78
N GLU A 437 -17.54 3.70 -11.52
CA GLU A 437 -18.81 3.51 -12.22
C GLU A 437 -19.23 4.74 -13.04
N ASN A 438 -20.36 5.38 -12.69
CA ASN A 438 -20.90 6.59 -13.32
C ASN A 438 -20.80 7.84 -12.42
N CYS A 439 -20.07 7.75 -11.30
CA CYS A 439 -19.86 8.90 -10.43
C CYS A 439 -18.96 9.92 -11.14
N PRO A 440 -19.29 11.23 -11.10
CA PRO A 440 -18.38 12.26 -11.60
C PRO A 440 -17.05 12.21 -10.87
N ILE A 441 -15.96 12.51 -11.58
CA ILE A 441 -14.60 12.42 -11.08
C ILE A 441 -13.87 13.75 -11.23
N ILE A 442 -12.85 13.98 -10.41
CA ILE A 442 -11.93 15.10 -10.53
C ILE A 442 -10.51 14.57 -10.67
N VAL A 443 -9.80 15.07 -11.69
CA VAL A 443 -8.38 14.81 -11.91
C VAL A 443 -7.59 15.96 -11.29
N ARG A 444 -6.77 15.65 -10.29
CA ARG A 444 -6.00 16.65 -9.54
C ARG A 444 -4.51 16.41 -9.73
N SER A 445 -3.79 17.47 -10.01
CA SER A 445 -2.32 17.48 -9.98
C SER A 445 -1.80 17.22 -8.56
N SER A 446 -0.77 16.42 -8.40
CA SER A 446 -0.10 16.16 -7.11
C SER A 446 1.42 16.20 -7.33
N SER A 447 1.99 17.39 -7.25
CA SER A 447 3.41 17.65 -7.56
C SER A 447 4.33 17.15 -6.43
N LEU A 448 5.57 16.77 -6.75
CA LEU A 448 6.58 16.45 -5.72
C LEU A 448 7.15 17.68 -4.99
N LEU A 449 6.96 18.88 -5.57
CA LEU A 449 7.33 20.14 -4.94
C LEU A 449 6.19 20.75 -4.11
N GLU A 450 4.96 20.25 -4.27
CA GLU A 450 3.84 20.56 -3.38
C GLU A 450 4.18 20.13 -1.94
N ASP A 451 3.84 20.99 -0.98
CA ASP A 451 3.98 20.78 0.46
C ASP A 451 5.40 20.70 1.04
N ARG A 452 6.43 21.14 0.30
CA ARG A 452 7.73 21.42 0.93
C ARG A 452 7.64 22.65 1.84
N VAL A 453 8.23 22.56 3.03
CA VAL A 453 8.41 23.69 3.96
C VAL A 453 9.08 24.86 3.21
N GLY A 454 8.37 25.98 3.09
CA GLY A 454 8.85 27.19 2.39
C GLY A 454 8.40 27.34 0.93
N SER A 455 7.73 26.35 0.32
CA SER A 455 7.18 26.47 -1.04
C SER A 455 5.72 26.05 -1.16
N ALA A 456 4.81 27.02 -1.11
CA ALA A 456 3.39 26.79 -1.37
C ALA A 456 3.07 26.82 -2.88
N PHE A 457 2.97 25.66 -3.52
CA PHE A 457 2.50 25.51 -4.92
C PHE A 457 0.96 25.58 -5.06
N SER A 458 0.25 25.93 -3.99
CA SER A 458 -1.21 25.98 -3.92
C SER A 458 -1.83 26.78 -5.07
N GLY A 459 -2.64 26.10 -5.89
CA GLY A 459 -3.44 26.72 -6.95
C GLY A 459 -2.71 27.02 -8.27
N LYS A 460 -1.46 26.57 -8.44
CA LYS A 460 -0.70 26.82 -9.69
C LYS A 460 -0.92 25.78 -10.78
N TYR A 461 -1.36 24.59 -10.40
CA TYR A 461 -1.61 23.48 -11.31
C TYR A 461 -3.10 23.21 -11.43
N LYS A 462 -3.50 22.63 -12.57
CA LYS A 462 -4.91 22.41 -12.90
C LYS A 462 -5.52 21.26 -12.09
N SER A 463 -6.80 21.42 -11.76
CA SER A 463 -7.68 20.34 -11.33
C SER A 463 -8.93 20.37 -12.20
N LEU A 464 -9.25 19.26 -12.86
CA LEU A 464 -10.25 19.21 -13.91
C LEU A 464 -11.38 18.27 -13.50
N PHE A 465 -12.61 18.79 -13.51
CA PHE A 465 -13.82 18.00 -13.26
C PHE A 465 -14.29 17.32 -14.53
N LEU A 466 -14.71 16.07 -14.40
CA LEU A 466 -15.27 15.26 -15.47
C LEU A 466 -16.63 14.72 -15.03
N GLY A 467 -17.63 14.88 -15.90
CA GLY A 467 -18.98 14.36 -15.64
C GLY A 467 -19.04 12.82 -15.57
N ASN A 468 -18.04 12.13 -16.12
CA ASN A 468 -17.97 10.67 -16.21
C ASN A 468 -19.24 10.02 -16.82
N GLN A 469 -19.76 10.63 -17.89
CA GLN A 469 -20.96 10.18 -18.60
C GLN A 469 -20.60 9.68 -20.01
N GLY A 470 -21.46 8.84 -20.59
CA GLY A 470 -21.28 8.27 -21.93
C GLY A 470 -20.77 6.83 -21.90
N SER A 471 -20.35 6.33 -23.07
CA SER A 471 -19.75 5.00 -23.18
C SER A 471 -18.40 4.93 -22.45
N LYS A 472 -17.96 3.73 -22.07
CA LYS A 472 -16.65 3.55 -21.43
C LYS A 472 -15.50 4.15 -22.25
N ARG A 473 -15.56 4.03 -23.58
CA ARG A 473 -14.55 4.59 -24.49
C ARG A 473 -14.51 6.12 -24.44
N GLU A 474 -15.67 6.78 -24.43
CA GLU A 474 -15.74 8.24 -24.31
C GLU A 474 -15.26 8.73 -22.94
N ARG A 475 -15.65 8.03 -21.87
CA ARG A 475 -15.19 8.34 -20.49
C ARG A 475 -13.68 8.18 -20.35
N LEU A 476 -13.11 7.11 -20.94
CA LEU A 476 -11.67 6.88 -20.96
C LEU A 476 -10.91 7.96 -21.74
N ALA A 477 -11.40 8.32 -22.93
CA ALA A 477 -10.82 9.39 -23.72
C ALA A 477 -10.85 10.74 -22.96
N ALA A 478 -11.98 11.08 -22.33
CA ALA A 478 -12.10 12.30 -21.54
C ALA A 478 -11.18 12.31 -20.31
N LEU A 479 -10.99 11.17 -19.66
CA LEU A 479 -10.05 11.01 -18.54
C LEU A 479 -8.59 11.19 -19.01
N GLN A 480 -8.22 10.56 -20.12
CA GLN A 480 -6.90 10.68 -20.73
C GLN A 480 -6.62 12.12 -21.16
N ASP A 481 -7.58 12.80 -21.79
CA ASP A 481 -7.48 14.21 -22.18
C ASP A 481 -7.25 15.12 -20.97
N ALA A 482 -7.96 14.88 -19.87
CA ALA A 482 -7.80 15.65 -18.63
C ALA A 482 -6.41 15.41 -18.00
N ILE A 483 -5.94 14.16 -17.97
CA ILE A 483 -4.60 13.82 -17.48
C ILE A 483 -3.53 14.48 -18.35
N ALA A 484 -3.65 14.40 -19.67
CA ALA A 484 -2.73 15.04 -20.62
C ALA A 484 -2.69 16.56 -20.43
N GLU A 485 -3.83 17.20 -20.16
CA GLU A 485 -3.88 18.64 -19.86
C GLU A 485 -3.24 18.99 -18.51
N VAL A 486 -3.40 18.14 -17.49
CA VAL A 486 -2.70 18.28 -16.20
C VAL A 486 -1.18 18.15 -16.40
N TYR A 487 -0.72 17.18 -17.19
CA TYR A 487 0.69 17.03 -17.54
C TYR A 487 1.23 18.23 -18.32
N ALA A 488 0.48 18.74 -19.31
CA ALA A 488 0.87 19.95 -20.03
C ALA A 488 1.00 21.16 -19.09
N SER A 489 0.18 21.24 -18.02
CA SER A 489 0.25 22.34 -17.04
C SER A 489 1.60 22.45 -16.31
N VAL A 490 2.37 21.36 -16.20
CA VAL A 490 3.73 21.37 -15.65
C VAL A 490 4.67 22.30 -16.42
N PHE A 491 4.43 22.40 -17.74
CA PHE A 491 5.21 23.20 -18.69
C PHE A 491 4.54 24.54 -19.03
N GLY A 492 3.54 24.95 -18.23
CA GLY A 492 2.88 26.24 -18.37
C GLY A 492 3.76 27.41 -17.91
N PRO A 493 3.42 28.64 -18.31
CA PRO A 493 4.17 29.83 -17.92
C PRO A 493 4.19 30.02 -16.39
N ASP A 494 3.03 29.96 -15.72
CA ASP A 494 2.95 30.29 -14.28
C ASP A 494 3.78 29.35 -13.38
N PRO A 495 3.77 28.00 -13.58
CA PRO A 495 4.64 27.11 -12.80
C PRO A 495 6.12 27.24 -13.13
N ILE A 496 6.49 27.63 -14.36
CA ILE A 496 7.88 27.88 -14.75
C ILE A 496 8.39 29.18 -14.11
N GLU A 497 7.65 30.27 -14.26
CA GLU A 497 7.97 31.58 -13.70
C GLU A 497 8.14 31.49 -12.18
N TYR A 498 7.20 30.83 -11.51
CA TYR A 498 7.27 30.61 -10.06
C TYR A 498 8.50 29.83 -9.61
N ARG A 499 8.90 28.80 -10.36
CA ARG A 499 10.11 28.03 -10.04
C ARG A 499 11.36 28.86 -10.30
N ALA A 500 11.38 29.67 -11.35
CA ALA A 500 12.47 30.59 -11.63
C ALA A 500 12.67 31.61 -10.50
N GLU A 501 11.60 32.26 -10.04
CA GLU A 501 11.62 33.23 -8.93
C GLU A 501 12.16 32.67 -7.61
N ARG A 502 12.09 31.34 -7.43
CA ARG A 502 12.51 30.65 -6.20
C ARG A 502 13.77 29.80 -6.35
N GLY A 503 14.46 29.89 -7.50
CA GLY A 503 15.66 29.09 -7.75
C GLY A 503 15.39 27.58 -7.83
N LEU A 504 14.17 27.18 -8.21
CA LEU A 504 13.73 25.79 -8.33
C LEU A 504 13.65 25.33 -9.80
N LEU A 505 14.11 26.14 -10.75
CA LEU A 505 13.97 25.87 -12.18
C LEU A 505 14.73 24.60 -12.63
N ASP A 506 15.90 24.36 -12.03
CA ASP A 506 16.74 23.20 -12.35
C ASP A 506 16.30 21.91 -11.65
N VAL A 507 15.37 22.00 -10.69
CA VAL A 507 14.77 20.82 -10.10
C VAL A 507 13.91 20.12 -11.14
N HIS A 508 14.13 18.81 -11.27
CA HIS A 508 13.30 17.99 -12.13
C HIS A 508 11.91 17.86 -11.49
N GLU A 509 10.94 18.53 -12.11
CA GLU A 509 9.56 18.52 -11.64
C GLU A 509 8.83 17.31 -12.19
N GLU A 510 8.32 16.48 -11.29
CA GLU A 510 7.47 15.36 -11.61
C GLU A 510 6.07 15.57 -11.05
N MET A 511 5.07 15.04 -11.74
CA MET A 511 3.67 15.30 -11.44
C MET A 511 2.91 14.00 -11.24
N GLY A 512 2.62 13.67 -9.98
CA GLY A 512 1.65 12.65 -9.65
C GLY A 512 0.24 13.13 -9.97
N ILE A 513 -0.70 12.20 -10.12
CA ILE A 513 -2.11 12.52 -10.35
C ILE A 513 -2.97 11.80 -9.34
N MET A 514 -3.94 12.52 -8.80
CA MET A 514 -4.98 11.98 -7.94
C MET A 514 -6.32 12.09 -8.68
N ILE A 515 -6.92 10.95 -9.00
CA ILE A 515 -8.24 10.84 -9.62
C ILE A 515 -9.22 10.51 -8.50
N GLN A 516 -10.20 11.37 -8.25
CA GLN A 516 -11.04 11.25 -7.07
C GLN A 516 -12.51 11.37 -7.42
N GLU A 517 -13.35 10.61 -6.72
CA GLU A 517 -14.81 10.74 -6.81
C GLU A 517 -15.27 12.13 -6.34
N VAL A 518 -16.14 12.78 -7.11
CA VAL A 518 -16.75 14.04 -6.71
C VAL A 518 -17.93 13.77 -5.78
N VAL A 519 -17.86 14.34 -4.58
CA VAL A 519 -18.96 14.24 -3.60
C VAL A 519 -20.12 15.14 -4.01
N GLY A 520 -21.31 14.54 -4.15
CA GLY A 520 -22.53 15.28 -4.46
C GLY A 520 -23.74 14.38 -4.63
N ARG A 521 -24.86 14.98 -5.01
CA ARG A 521 -26.09 14.28 -5.39
C ARG A 521 -26.62 14.86 -6.71
N ARG A 522 -27.32 14.02 -7.47
CA ARG A 522 -28.00 14.48 -8.69
C ARG A 522 -29.28 15.22 -8.33
N VAL A 523 -29.45 16.43 -8.85
CA VAL A 523 -30.64 17.27 -8.73
C VAL A 523 -31.05 17.70 -10.15
N GLY A 524 -32.07 17.04 -10.69
CA GLY A 524 -32.45 17.21 -12.09
C GLY A 524 -31.30 16.79 -13.03
N LYS A 525 -30.86 17.71 -13.89
CA LYS A 525 -29.72 17.49 -14.80
C LYS A 525 -28.35 17.77 -14.17
N TYR A 526 -28.31 18.36 -12.98
CA TYR A 526 -27.07 18.80 -12.34
C TYR A 526 -26.61 17.82 -11.26
N PHE A 527 -25.31 17.76 -11.03
CA PHE A 527 -24.69 17.05 -9.92
C PHE A 527 -23.90 18.03 -9.06
N LEU A 528 -24.23 18.09 -7.77
CA LEU A 528 -23.62 19.00 -6.81
C LEU A 528 -23.82 18.53 -5.36
N PRO A 529 -22.90 18.86 -4.44
CA PRO A 529 -23.18 18.78 -3.01
C PRO A 529 -24.09 19.95 -2.58
N ALA A 530 -24.74 19.81 -1.43
CA ALA A 530 -25.56 20.90 -0.86
C ALA A 530 -24.69 22.13 -0.53
N PHE A 531 -23.48 21.87 -0.01
CA PHE A 531 -22.46 22.88 0.25
C PHE A 531 -21.08 22.23 0.20
N ALA A 532 -20.08 23.04 -0.10
CA ALA A 532 -18.67 22.70 0.00
C ALA A 532 -17.90 23.88 0.58
N GLY A 533 -16.67 23.65 1.02
CA GLY A 533 -15.91 24.71 1.65
C GLY A 533 -14.47 24.35 1.99
N VAL A 534 -13.76 25.36 2.48
CA VAL A 534 -12.41 25.24 3.03
C VAL A 534 -12.44 25.72 4.47
N ALA A 535 -11.80 24.96 5.36
CA ALA A 535 -11.69 25.32 6.77
C ALA A 535 -10.22 25.46 7.18
N TYR A 536 -9.97 26.41 8.08
CA TYR A 536 -8.67 26.71 8.66
C TYR A 536 -8.79 26.62 10.18
N SER A 537 -7.83 25.97 10.82
CA SER A 537 -7.78 25.85 12.29
C SER A 537 -7.51 27.20 12.98
N ASN A 538 -6.88 28.14 12.28
CA ASN A 538 -6.63 29.49 12.76
C ASN A 538 -7.36 30.53 11.89
N ASN A 539 -8.02 31.49 12.55
CA ASN A 539 -8.63 32.64 11.92
C ASN A 539 -7.72 33.87 11.99
N GLU A 540 -7.06 34.16 10.87
CA GLU A 540 -6.29 35.41 10.71
C GLU A 540 -7.19 36.61 10.34
N PHE A 541 -8.42 36.35 9.88
CA PHE A 541 -9.40 37.36 9.47
C PHE A 541 -10.46 37.56 10.55
N ARG A 542 -10.06 38.12 11.70
CA ARG A 542 -10.97 38.35 12.83
C ARG A 542 -11.77 39.64 12.64
N TRP A 543 -13.04 39.51 12.23
CA TRP A 543 -13.95 40.65 12.05
C TRP A 543 -14.60 41.16 13.35
N SER A 544 -14.35 40.50 14.48
CA SER A 544 -14.80 40.92 15.80
C SER A 544 -13.74 40.62 16.85
N ALA A 545 -13.58 41.51 17.83
CA ALA A 545 -12.68 41.30 18.96
C ALA A 545 -13.05 40.07 19.82
N ARG A 546 -14.29 39.56 19.69
CA ARG A 546 -14.75 38.35 20.40
C ARG A 546 -14.29 37.05 19.74
N ILE A 547 -13.86 37.10 18.48
CA ILE A 547 -13.35 35.94 17.76
C ILE A 547 -11.86 35.81 18.08
N ARG A 548 -11.48 34.69 18.66
CA ARG A 548 -10.08 34.35 18.92
C ARG A 548 -9.48 33.67 17.70
N ARG A 549 -8.15 33.60 17.64
CA ARG A 549 -7.46 33.01 16.49
C ARG A 549 -7.77 31.52 16.39
N GLU A 550 -7.78 30.84 17.52
CA GLU A 550 -8.10 29.42 17.67
C GLU A 550 -9.57 29.06 17.42
N ASP A 551 -10.47 30.05 17.24
CA ASP A 551 -11.88 29.79 16.94
C ASP A 551 -12.08 29.34 15.47
N GLY A 552 -11.03 29.38 14.64
CA GLY A 552 -11.01 28.87 13.27
C GLY A 552 -11.81 29.70 12.26
N LEU A 553 -11.66 29.37 10.98
CA LEU A 553 -12.37 30.01 9.87
C LEU A 553 -12.85 28.96 8.87
N ALA A 554 -14.14 28.95 8.56
CA ALA A 554 -14.71 28.19 7.47
C ALA A 554 -15.24 29.12 6.38
N ARG A 555 -14.89 28.82 5.13
CA ARG A 555 -15.42 29.45 3.91
C ARG A 555 -16.35 28.44 3.25
N ILE A 556 -17.64 28.73 3.19
CA ILE A 556 -18.67 27.79 2.72
C ILE A 556 -19.39 28.40 1.50
N VAL A 557 -19.62 27.57 0.48
CA VAL A 557 -20.36 27.92 -0.74
C VAL A 557 -21.40 26.85 -1.07
N PRO A 558 -22.52 27.20 -1.71
CA PRO A 558 -23.43 26.22 -2.29
C PRO A 558 -22.77 25.53 -3.51
N GLY A 559 -23.05 24.25 -3.70
CA GLY A 559 -22.48 23.48 -4.81
C GLY A 559 -20.99 23.16 -4.63
N LEU A 560 -20.25 23.03 -5.74
CA LEU A 560 -18.84 22.63 -5.73
C LEU A 560 -17.93 23.65 -5.01
N GLY A 561 -16.85 23.14 -4.40
CA GLY A 561 -15.95 23.94 -3.55
C GLY A 561 -14.97 24.86 -4.29
N THR A 562 -15.02 24.91 -5.63
CA THR A 562 -14.16 25.77 -6.48
C THR A 562 -14.21 27.23 -6.04
N ARG A 563 -15.42 27.78 -5.84
CA ARG A 563 -15.63 29.17 -5.38
C ARG A 563 -15.18 29.43 -3.94
N ALA A 564 -15.00 28.39 -3.13
CA ALA A 564 -14.47 28.54 -1.77
C ALA A 564 -12.94 28.62 -1.75
N VAL A 565 -12.29 27.92 -2.68
CA VAL A 565 -10.82 27.92 -2.82
C VAL A 565 -10.37 29.20 -3.54
N ASP A 566 -10.93 29.44 -4.72
CA ASP A 566 -10.54 30.56 -5.57
C ASP A 566 -11.13 31.88 -5.07
N ARG A 567 -10.38 32.97 -5.25
CA ARG A 567 -10.92 34.32 -5.03
C ARG A 567 -11.49 34.81 -6.35
N LEU A 568 -12.79 34.58 -6.54
CA LEU A 568 -13.52 35.10 -7.68
C LEU A 568 -13.95 36.55 -7.39
N SER A 569 -13.85 37.41 -8.39
CA SER A 569 -14.30 38.81 -8.29
C SER A 569 -15.82 38.96 -8.36
N ASP A 570 -16.53 37.88 -8.70
CA ASP A 570 -17.93 37.90 -9.11
C ASP A 570 -18.91 37.27 -8.10
N ASP A 571 -18.44 36.79 -6.94
CA ASP A 571 -19.26 36.11 -5.94
C ASP A 571 -18.59 36.05 -4.56
N TYR A 572 -19.37 35.77 -3.51
CA TYR A 572 -18.89 35.79 -2.12
C TYR A 572 -19.15 34.46 -1.38
N PRO A 573 -18.14 33.87 -0.72
CA PRO A 573 -18.36 32.75 0.18
C PRO A 573 -18.94 33.19 1.53
N VAL A 574 -19.70 32.32 2.17
CA VAL A 574 -20.15 32.51 3.55
C VAL A 574 -18.99 32.23 4.49
N LEU A 575 -18.57 33.24 5.26
CA LEU A 575 -17.54 33.10 6.28
C LEU A 575 -18.17 32.78 7.63
N VAL A 576 -17.67 31.72 8.28
CA VAL A 576 -18.12 31.27 9.60
C VAL A 576 -16.90 31.07 10.48
N ALA A 577 -16.93 31.55 11.73
CA ALA A 577 -15.96 31.19 12.75
C ALA A 577 -16.54 30.02 13.57
N PRO A 578 -16.07 28.77 13.42
CA PRO A 578 -16.66 27.61 14.09
C PRO A 578 -16.75 27.74 15.62
N GLY A 579 -15.80 28.40 16.27
CA GLY A 579 -15.83 28.66 17.72
C GLY A 579 -16.86 29.72 18.15
N GLN A 580 -17.35 30.56 17.22
CA GLN A 580 -18.33 31.62 17.46
C GLN A 580 -19.31 31.75 16.27
N PRO A 581 -20.12 30.72 15.95
CA PRO A 581 -20.88 30.67 14.70
C PRO A 581 -22.00 31.72 14.63
N GLY A 582 -22.42 32.26 15.77
CA GLY A 582 -23.41 33.35 15.84
C GLY A 582 -22.88 34.72 15.43
N LEU A 583 -21.55 34.92 15.39
CA LEU A 583 -20.92 36.19 15.02
C LEU A 583 -20.69 36.27 13.51
N ARG A 584 -21.71 36.74 12.79
CA ARG A 584 -21.63 36.95 11.34
C ARG A 584 -20.75 38.14 10.98
N VAL A 585 -20.09 38.05 9.82
CA VAL A 585 -19.33 39.16 9.21
C VAL A 585 -20.27 40.32 8.89
N ASN A 586 -21.37 39.99 8.20
CA ASN A 586 -22.38 40.95 7.75
C ASN A 586 -23.53 40.99 8.76
N GLN A 587 -23.83 42.17 9.30
CA GLN A 587 -24.83 42.32 10.37
C GLN A 587 -26.15 42.92 9.86
N THR A 588 -26.08 43.83 8.89
CA THR A 588 -27.29 44.47 8.33
C THR A 588 -27.94 43.59 7.27
N SER A 589 -29.27 43.71 7.08
CA SER A 589 -29.98 42.96 6.04
C SER A 589 -29.41 43.21 4.65
N ASP A 590 -29.05 44.45 4.35
CA ASP A 590 -28.57 44.87 3.03
C ASP A 590 -27.18 44.28 2.73
N GLU A 591 -26.28 44.24 3.71
CA GLU A 591 -24.98 43.58 3.57
C GLU A 591 -25.13 42.06 3.43
N ILE A 592 -26.04 41.44 4.20
CA ILE A 592 -26.29 40.00 4.09
C ILE A 592 -26.75 39.67 2.68
N VAL A 593 -27.70 40.40 2.12
CA VAL A 593 -28.20 40.17 0.75
C VAL A 593 -27.10 40.41 -0.28
N ARG A 594 -26.34 41.50 -0.14
CA ARG A 594 -25.29 41.89 -1.11
C ARG A 594 -24.12 40.91 -1.14
N TYR A 595 -23.73 40.37 0.00
CA TYR A 595 -22.57 39.47 0.14
C TYR A 595 -22.97 37.99 0.30
N SER A 596 -24.21 37.64 -0.02
CA SER A 596 -24.63 36.24 -0.09
C SER A 596 -24.16 35.60 -1.40
N PRO A 597 -23.86 34.28 -1.39
CA PRO A 597 -23.55 33.55 -2.62
C PRO A 597 -24.69 33.68 -3.63
N SER A 598 -24.36 34.10 -4.84
CA SER A 598 -25.31 34.32 -5.94
C SER A 598 -25.19 33.28 -7.05
N LYS A 599 -24.07 32.54 -7.10
CA LYS A 599 -23.79 31.51 -8.10
C LYS A 599 -23.56 30.16 -7.43
N ILE A 600 -23.77 29.10 -8.20
CA ILE A 600 -23.57 27.71 -7.76
C ILE A 600 -22.80 27.00 -8.86
N ASP A 601 -21.64 26.45 -8.52
CA ASP A 601 -20.86 25.61 -9.44
C ASP A 601 -21.39 24.17 -9.37
N VAL A 602 -21.64 23.59 -10.54
CA VAL A 602 -22.29 22.27 -10.71
C VAL A 602 -21.65 21.48 -11.85
N ILE A 603 -21.81 20.16 -11.84
CA ILE A 603 -21.48 19.28 -12.97
C ILE A 603 -22.77 18.99 -13.75
N ASN A 604 -22.71 18.98 -15.08
CA ASN A 604 -23.84 18.65 -15.96
C ASN A 604 -23.49 17.42 -16.81
#